data_AF-K4RFU6-F1
#
_entry.id   AF-K4RFU6-F1
#
_cell.length_a   1.000
_cell.length_b   1.000
_cell.length_c   1.000
_cell.angle_alpha   90.00
_cell.angle_beta   90.00
_cell.angle_gamma   90.00
#
_symmetry.space_group_name_H-M   'P 1'
#
loop_
_entity.id
_entity.type
_entity.pdbx_description
1 polymer ?
#
loop_
_entity_poly.entity_id
_entity_poly.type
_entity_poly.pdbx_seq_one_letter_code
_entity_poly.pdbx_strand_id
1 'polypeptide(L)'
;MPWVEEHERDGTKVRRYFRWAPGARRDLSILVLLGIAVAGYGGTTGTASSGGPGSRSRPTSTATYPVHFEGWDDPAPTPRPTVSYPIRFDTR
;
A
#
# COMPACT_ATOMS: atom_id res chain seq x y z
N MET A 1 -4.51 -9.46 -6.24
CA MET A 1 -5.96 -9.69 -6.45
C MET A 1 -6.75 -9.19 -5.24
N PRO A 2 -7.66 -8.20 -5.41
CA PRO A 2 -8.40 -7.55 -4.31
C PRO A 2 -9.61 -8.36 -3.82
N TRP A 3 -10.01 -9.39 -4.55
CA TRP A 3 -11.02 -10.35 -4.11
C TRP A 3 -10.35 -11.58 -3.49
N VAL A 4 -10.90 -12.06 -2.39
CA VAL A 4 -10.55 -13.33 -1.75
C VAL A 4 -11.69 -14.30 -2.03
N GLU A 5 -11.38 -15.41 -2.70
CA GLU A 5 -12.36 -16.43 -3.03
C GLU A 5 -12.75 -17.25 -1.80
N GLU A 6 -13.92 -17.86 -1.90
CA GLU A 6 -14.38 -18.80 -0.88
C GLU A 6 -13.42 -20.00 -0.83
N HIS A 7 -12.92 -20.29 0.35
CA HIS A 7 -12.05 -21.44 0.57
C HIS A 7 -12.29 -22.02 1.95
N GLU A 8 -12.01 -23.30 2.09
CA GLU A 8 -12.10 -24.00 3.36
C GLU A 8 -10.74 -23.93 4.05
N ARG A 9 -10.73 -23.45 5.30
CA ARG A 9 -9.52 -23.39 6.14
C ARG A 9 -9.84 -24.04 7.47
N ASP A 10 -9.14 -25.13 7.80
CA ASP A 10 -9.29 -25.87 9.05
C ASP A 10 -10.76 -26.23 9.38
N GLY A 11 -11.49 -26.75 8.38
CA GLY A 11 -12.92 -27.12 8.50
C GLY A 11 -13.88 -25.93 8.59
N THR A 12 -13.38 -24.70 8.51
CA THR A 12 -14.19 -23.48 8.50
C THR A 12 -14.31 -22.95 7.08
N LYS A 13 -15.56 -22.78 6.60
CA LYS A 13 -15.82 -22.12 5.32
C LYS A 13 -15.56 -20.61 5.44
N VAL A 14 -14.52 -20.13 4.79
CA VAL A 14 -14.21 -18.70 4.72
C VAL A 14 -14.98 -18.11 3.54
N ARG A 15 -15.94 -17.23 3.84
CA ARG A 15 -16.76 -16.57 2.82
C ARG A 15 -15.91 -15.66 1.93
N ARG A 16 -16.28 -15.55 0.65
CA ARG A 16 -15.72 -14.55 -0.28
C ARG A 16 -15.80 -13.14 0.34
N TYR A 17 -14.68 -12.43 0.37
CA TYR A 17 -14.64 -11.04 0.82
C TYR A 17 -13.70 -10.18 -0.03
N PHE A 18 -13.96 -8.87 -0.02
CA PHE A 18 -13.15 -7.88 -0.71
C PHE A 18 -12.13 -7.28 0.26
N ARG A 19 -10.87 -7.21 -0.18
CA ARG A 19 -9.78 -6.56 0.55
C ARG A 19 -9.25 -5.38 -0.27
N TRP A 20 -9.16 -4.23 0.38
CA TRP A 20 -8.50 -3.05 -0.18
C TRP A 20 -6.99 -3.31 -0.24
N ALA A 21 -6.31 -2.76 -1.26
CA ALA A 21 -4.85 -2.84 -1.32
C ALA A 21 -4.22 -2.18 -0.07
N PRO A 22 -3.04 -2.64 0.39
CA PRO A 22 -2.33 -1.97 1.47
C PRO A 22 -2.17 -0.48 1.14
N GLY A 23 -2.57 0.40 2.05
CA GLY A 23 -2.53 1.86 1.84
C GLY A 23 -3.77 2.50 1.22
N ALA A 24 -4.65 1.74 0.55
CA ALA A 24 -5.78 2.33 -0.18
C ALA A 24 -6.79 3.08 0.72
N ARG A 25 -6.88 2.74 2.01
CA ARG A 25 -7.67 3.54 2.99
C ARG A 25 -7.03 4.89 3.30
N ARG A 26 -5.69 4.94 3.37
CA ARG A 26 -4.93 6.17 3.61
C ARG A 26 -5.05 7.09 2.40
N ASP A 27 -4.92 6.56 1.19
CA ASP A 27 -5.08 7.33 -0.04
C ASP A 27 -6.50 7.90 -0.17
N LEU A 28 -7.52 7.08 0.11
CA LEU A 28 -8.90 7.56 0.13
C LEU A 28 -9.12 8.64 1.18
N SER A 29 -8.55 8.50 2.39
CA SER A 29 -8.66 9.53 3.42
C SER A 29 -8.03 10.85 3.00
N ILE A 30 -6.90 10.82 2.29
CA ILE A 30 -6.25 12.03 1.76
C ILE A 30 -7.14 12.68 0.71
N LEU A 31 -7.72 11.91 -0.21
CA LEU A 31 -8.64 12.44 -1.22
C LEU A 31 -9.90 13.06 -0.61
N VAL A 32 -10.48 12.40 0.41
CA VAL A 32 -11.64 12.93 1.12
C VAL A 32 -11.29 14.23 1.85
N LEU A 33 -10.17 14.27 2.58
CA LEU A 33 -9.74 15.49 3.28
C LEU A 33 -9.42 16.62 2.32
N LEU A 34 -8.78 16.34 1.18
CA LEU A 34 -8.53 17.32 0.14
C LEU A 34 -9.84 17.85 -0.46
N GLY A 35 -10.80 16.96 -0.74
CA GLY A 35 -12.12 17.34 -1.24
C GLY A 35 -12.88 18.24 -0.26
N ILE A 36 -12.87 17.89 1.04
CA ILE A 36 -13.46 18.71 2.10
C ILE A 36 -12.75 20.07 2.20
N ALA A 37 -11.41 20.12 2.12
CA ALA A 37 -10.66 21.36 2.17
C ALA A 37 -11.01 22.29 0.99
N VAL A 38 -11.08 21.75 -0.23
CA VAL A 38 -11.47 22.51 -1.42
C VAL A 38 -12.92 22.99 -1.34
N ALA A 39 -13.85 22.11 -0.94
CA ALA A 39 -15.26 22.46 -0.79
C ALA A 39 -15.53 23.42 0.38
N GLY A 40 -14.72 23.37 1.44
CA GLY A 40 -14.78 24.30 2.56
C GLY A 40 -14.21 25.68 2.23
N TYR A 41 -13.25 25.76 1.30
CA TYR A 41 -12.63 27.02 0.87
C TYR A 41 -13.46 27.77 -0.19
N GLY A 42 -14.28 27.07 -0.98
CA GLY A 42 -15.23 27.64 -1.93
C GLY A 42 -16.67 27.26 -1.57
N GLY A 43 -17.37 28.14 -0.84
CA GLY A 43 -18.68 27.84 -0.27
C GLY A 43 -19.71 27.22 -1.22
N THR A 44 -20.46 26.26 -0.66
CA THR A 44 -21.83 25.86 -1.04
C THR A 44 -22.15 25.84 -2.54
N THR A 45 -22.03 24.69 -3.20
CA THR A 45 -23.04 24.25 -4.18
C THR A 45 -22.96 22.73 -4.31
N GLY A 46 -24.11 22.09 -4.14
CA GLY A 46 -24.25 20.67 -4.36
C GLY A 46 -24.14 20.29 -5.83
N THR A 47 -24.10 18.98 -6.02
CA THR A 47 -24.53 18.27 -7.23
C THR A 47 -23.54 18.26 -8.40
N ALA A 48 -23.13 17.02 -8.69
CA ALA A 48 -22.65 16.47 -9.94
C ALA A 48 -22.65 17.42 -11.16
N SER A 49 -21.48 17.60 -11.76
CA SER A 49 -21.36 17.99 -13.16
C SER A 49 -20.37 17.08 -13.89
N SER A 50 -20.94 16.41 -14.88
CA SER A 50 -20.34 15.54 -15.88
C SER A 50 -19.38 16.29 -16.81
N GLY A 51 -18.25 15.63 -17.13
CA GLY A 51 -17.52 15.64 -18.41
C GLY A 51 -17.39 16.92 -19.24
N GLY A 52 -16.15 17.39 -19.41
CA GLY A 52 -15.75 18.28 -20.52
C GLY A 52 -14.28 18.71 -20.41
N PRO A 53 -13.46 18.63 -21.48
CA PRO A 53 -12.00 18.60 -21.37
C PRO A 53 -11.37 20.01 -21.40
N GLY A 54 -10.55 20.34 -20.42
CA GLY A 54 -9.81 21.61 -20.40
C GLY A 54 -8.55 21.55 -19.55
N SER A 55 -7.40 21.45 -20.22
CA SER A 55 -6.07 21.77 -19.71
C SER A 55 -5.54 20.91 -18.55
N ARG A 56 -5.24 19.63 -18.85
CA ARG A 56 -4.32 18.83 -18.04
C ARG A 56 -2.91 19.43 -18.15
N SER A 57 -2.48 20.18 -17.12
CA SER A 57 -1.06 20.47 -16.93
C SER A 57 -0.31 19.14 -16.90
N ARG A 58 0.58 18.95 -17.87
CA ARG A 58 1.36 17.71 -18.02
C ARG A 58 2.16 17.52 -16.72
N PRO A 59 2.03 16.40 -16.00
CA PRO A 59 2.83 16.17 -14.82
C PRO A 59 4.30 16.12 -15.22
N THR A 60 5.12 17.01 -14.67
CA THR A 60 6.58 16.90 -14.75
C THR A 60 6.98 15.64 -14.01
N SER A 61 7.70 14.74 -14.68
CA SER A 61 8.22 13.52 -14.08
C SER A 61 9.28 13.87 -13.04
N THR A 62 8.91 13.87 -11.76
CA THR A 62 9.80 14.32 -10.65
C THR A 62 10.86 13.28 -10.25
N ALA A 63 10.93 12.11 -10.88
CA ALA A 63 12.01 11.17 -10.61
C ALA A 63 12.29 10.25 -11.81
N THR A 64 13.56 10.18 -12.19
CA THR A 64 14.10 9.12 -13.04
C THR A 64 14.56 7.99 -12.12
N TYR A 65 13.99 6.80 -12.29
CA TYR A 65 14.43 5.60 -11.57
C TYR A 65 15.74 5.08 -12.16
N PRO A 66 16.59 4.42 -11.35
CA PRO A 66 16.37 4.04 -9.95
C PRO A 66 16.71 5.15 -8.94
N VAL A 67 15.86 5.30 -7.92
CA VAL A 67 16.15 6.16 -6.76
C VAL A 67 17.14 5.42 -5.86
N HIS A 68 18.27 6.05 -5.57
CA HIS A 68 19.28 5.53 -4.66
C HIS A 68 19.06 6.20 -3.29
N PHE A 69 19.05 5.40 -2.23
CA PHE A 69 18.91 5.87 -0.86
C PHE A 69 20.29 6.01 -0.21
N GLU A 70 20.40 6.81 0.86
CA GLU A 70 21.62 6.88 1.65
C GLU A 70 21.93 5.48 2.22
N GLY A 71 23.15 4.99 1.98
CA GLY A 71 23.57 3.62 2.31
C GLY A 71 23.20 2.55 1.28
N TRP A 72 22.81 2.92 0.06
CA TRP A 72 22.54 1.96 -1.03
C TRP A 72 23.73 1.04 -1.33
N ASP A 73 24.95 1.57 -1.27
CA ASP A 73 26.19 0.85 -1.51
C ASP A 73 26.83 0.29 -0.22
N ASP A 74 26.17 0.44 0.94
CA ASP A 74 26.72 -0.04 2.19
C ASP A 74 26.78 -1.57 2.21
N PRO A 75 27.86 -2.16 2.75
CA PRO A 75 27.98 -3.61 2.85
C PRO A 75 26.84 -4.16 3.72
N ALA A 76 26.11 -5.13 3.18
CA ALA A 76 25.04 -5.80 3.91
C ALA A 76 25.56 -6.35 5.25
N PRO A 77 24.80 -6.19 6.35
CA PRO A 77 25.22 -6.70 7.65
C PRO A 77 25.37 -8.21 7.57
N THR A 78 26.56 -8.71 7.88
CA THR A 78 26.83 -10.16 7.92
C THR A 78 26.20 -10.75 9.17
N PRO A 79 25.30 -11.74 9.07
CA PRO A 79 24.71 -12.38 10.23
C PRO A 79 25.81 -13.08 11.04
N ARG A 80 25.94 -12.71 12.32
CA ARG A 80 26.80 -13.42 13.27
C ARG A 80 25.95 -14.48 13.98
N PRO A 81 26.34 -15.75 13.97
CA PRO A 81 25.63 -16.76 14.76
C PRO A 81 25.75 -16.38 16.23
N THR A 82 24.62 -16.08 16.88
CA THR A 82 24.61 -15.67 18.29
C THR A 82 25.15 -16.78 19.18
N VAL A 83 24.92 -18.06 18.86
CA VAL A 83 25.64 -19.19 19.44
C VAL A 83 25.53 -20.43 18.54
N SER A 84 26.59 -21.22 18.44
CA SER A 84 26.58 -22.56 17.83
C SER A 84 26.73 -23.61 18.92
N TYR A 85 25.62 -24.20 19.38
CA TYR A 85 25.66 -25.37 20.26
C TYR A 85 25.37 -26.64 19.46
N PRO A 86 26.02 -27.78 19.77
CA PRO A 86 25.67 -29.05 19.16
C PRO A 86 24.30 -29.51 19.66
N ILE A 87 23.29 -29.45 18.79
CA ILE A 87 22.03 -30.14 19.03
C ILE A 87 22.28 -31.63 18.81
N ARG A 88 22.26 -32.42 19.90
CA ARG A 88 22.29 -33.89 19.82
C ARG A 88 20.85 -34.38 19.66
N PHE A 89 20.53 -34.93 18.50
CA PHE A 89 19.28 -35.64 18.30
C PHE A 89 19.45 -37.08 18.76
N ASP A 90 18.67 -37.50 19.77
CA ASP A 90 18.56 -38.91 20.18
C ASP A 90 17.70 -39.63 19.15
N THR A 91 18.25 -40.67 18.50
CA THR A 91 17.51 -41.52 17.58
C THR A 91 16.99 -42.72 18.36
N ARG A 92 15.71 -42.66 18.76
CA ARG A 92 14.93 -43.83 19.16
C ARG A 92 13.89 -44.16 18.10
#